data_AF-A0A170PKP0-F1
#
_entry.id   AF-A0A170PKP0-F1
#
_cell.length_a   1.000
_cell.length_b   1.000
_cell.length_c   1.000
_cell.angle_alpha   90.00
_cell.angle_beta   90.00
_cell.angle_gamma   90.00
#
_symmetry.space_group_name_H-M   'P 1'
#
loop_
_entity.id
_entity.type
_entity.pdbx_description
1 polymer ?
#
loop_
_entity_poly.entity_id
_entity_poly.type
_entity_poly.pdbx_seq_one_letter_code
_entity_poly.pdbx_strand_id
1 'polypeptide(L)' 'MPKFKPYNYNQTSMVVINYQDQLQLGTFEHAIHYLIDQKLDLYVLQQNAR' A
#
# COMPACT_ATOMS: atom_id res chain seq x y z
N MET A 1 20.86 25.70 20.37
CA MET A 1 21.45 24.57 19.59
C MET A 1 20.36 23.55 19.31
N PRO A 2 20.20 23.06 18.07
CA PRO A 2 19.24 21.99 17.78
C PRO A 2 19.61 20.74 18.55
N LYS A 3 18.63 20.14 19.24
CA LYS A 3 18.81 18.93 20.06
C LYS A 3 18.97 17.71 19.15
N PHE A 4 20.20 17.42 18.72
CA PHE A 4 20.50 16.21 17.96
C PHE A 4 20.27 14.98 18.84
N LYS A 5 19.42 14.05 18.41
CA LYS A 5 19.21 12.76 19.08
C LYS A 5 20.15 11.71 18.47
N PRO A 6 20.82 10.87 19.28
CA PRO A 6 21.64 9.76 18.77
C PRO A 6 20.81 8.79 17.94
N TYR A 7 21.41 8.23 16.88
CA TYR A 7 20.78 7.23 16.04
C TYR A 7 20.56 5.93 16.83
N ASN A 8 19.31 5.44 16.88
CA ASN A 8 18.93 4.24 17.62
C ASN A 8 18.61 3.10 16.64
N TYR A 9 19.38 2.01 16.70
CA TYR A 9 19.20 0.83 15.83
C TYR A 9 17.88 0.08 16.09
N ASN A 10 17.29 0.24 17.27
CA ASN A 10 16.00 -0.38 17.62
C ASN A 10 14.80 0.49 17.23
N GLN A 11 15.02 1.62 16.54
CA GLN A 11 13.95 2.50 16.10
C GLN A 11 13.28 1.93 14.86
N THR A 12 11.97 1.72 14.92
CA THR A 12 11.17 1.39 13.74
C THR A 12 11.09 2.62 12.85
N SER A 13 11.46 2.46 11.58
CA SER A 13 11.29 3.50 10.58
C SER A 13 10.02 3.24 9.79
N MET A 14 9.16 4.26 9.69
CA MET A 14 8.10 4.25 8.69
C MET A 14 8.78 4.38 7.33
N VAL A 15 8.69 3.33 6.51
CA VAL A 15 9.10 3.40 5.11
C VAL A 15 7.97 4.08 4.37
N VAL A 16 8.25 5.21 3.72
CA VAL A 16 7.28 5.82 2.80
C VAL A 16 7.14 4.88 1.61
N ILE A 17 5.98 4.25 1.50
CA ILE A 17 5.65 3.34 0.41
C ILE A 17 4.81 4.11 -0.60
N ASN A 18 5.25 4.16 -1.85
CA ASN A 18 4.44 4.63 -2.97
C ASN A 18 3.71 3.43 -3.58
N TYR A 19 2.40 3.39 -3.41
CA TYR A 19 1.58 2.30 -3.92
C TYR A 19 1.69 2.14 -5.45
N GLN A 20 1.74 3.24 -6.19
CA GLN A 20 1.83 3.19 -7.65
C GLN A 20 3.11 2.51 -8.12
N ASP A 21 4.23 2.77 -7.44
CA ASP A 21 5.54 2.20 -7.77
C ASP A 21 5.63 0.70 -7.45
N GLN A 22 4.70 0.19 -6.61
CA GLN A 22 4.58 -1.24 -6.30
C GLN A 22 3.79 -2.02 -7.36
N LEU A 23 2.98 -1.35 -8.19
CA LEU A 23 2.15 -1.99 -9.22
C LEU A 23 2.94 -2.37 -10.47
N GLN A 24 4.04 -3.11 -10.29
CA GLN A 24 4.91 -3.53 -11.37
C GLN A 24 4.37 -4.77 -12.08
N LEU A 25 4.45 -4.81 -13.41
CA LEU A 25 4.01 -5.96 -14.19
C LEU A 25 4.69 -7.24 -13.73
N GLY A 26 3.92 -8.33 -13.63
CA GLY A 26 4.41 -9.63 -13.18
C GLY A 26 4.49 -9.81 -11.66
N THR A 27 4.17 -8.78 -10.87
CA THR A 27 4.03 -8.89 -9.41
C THR A 27 2.64 -9.38 -9.01
N PHE A 28 2.53 -9.90 -7.79
CA PHE A 28 1.25 -10.32 -7.22
C PHE A 28 0.32 -9.12 -6.98
N GLU A 29 0.89 -8.02 -6.51
CA GLU A 29 0.21 -6.76 -6.24
C GLU A 29 -0.45 -6.21 -7.51
N HIS A 30 0.28 -6.22 -8.63
CA HIS A 30 -0.27 -5.83 -9.93
C HIS A 30 -1.41 -6.74 -10.38
N ALA A 31 -1.29 -8.06 -10.19
CA ALA A 31 -2.35 -9.00 -10.54
C ALA A 31 -3.63 -8.75 -9.72
N ILE A 32 -3.51 -8.57 -8.41
CA ILE A 32 -4.65 -8.26 -7.55
C ILE A 32 -5.27 -6.92 -7.90
N HIS A 33 -4.46 -5.87 -8.11
CA HIS A 33 -4.94 -4.56 -8.55
C HIS A 33 -5.75 -4.68 -9.85
N TYR A 34 -5.21 -5.37 -10.86
CA TYR A 34 -5.91 -5.58 -12.13
C TYR A 34 -7.24 -6.32 -11.96
N LEU A 35 -7.28 -7.38 -11.15
CA LEU A 35 -8.51 -8.13 -10.94
C LEU A 35 -9.59 -7.30 -10.25
N ILE A 36 -9.23 -6.56 -9.20
CA ILE A 36 -10.18 -5.71 -8.47
C ILE A 36 -10.69 -4.59 -9.37
N ASP A 37 -9.80 -3.90 -10.07
CA ASP A 37 -10.13 -2.71 -10.85
C ASP A 37 -10.88 -3.04 -12.15
N GLN A 38 -10.49 -4.13 -12.83
CA GLN A 38 -10.95 -4.41 -14.20
C GLN A 38 -11.91 -5.61 -14.29
N LYS A 39 -11.96 -6.48 -13.28
CA LYS A 39 -12.71 -7.75 -13.35
C LYS A 39 -13.76 -7.93 -12.27
N LEU A 40 -13.64 -7.24 -11.14
CA LEU A 40 -14.56 -7.38 -10.02
C LEU A 40 -15.67 -6.32 -10.09
N ASP A 41 -16.91 -6.77 -10.17
CA ASP A 41 -18.06 -5.87 -10.00
C ASP A 41 -18.25 -5.53 -8.51
N LEU A 42 -17.76 -4.36 -8.13
CA LEU A 42 -17.80 -3.87 -6.74
C LEU A 42 -19.21 -3.47 -6.27
N TYR A 43 -20.19 -3.39 -7.17
CA TYR A 43 -21.57 -3.01 -6.80
C TYR A 43 -22.17 -3.99 -5.78
N VAL A 44 -21.83 -5.28 -5.88
CA VAL A 44 -22.28 -6.31 -4.94
C VAL A 44 -21.75 -6.06 -3.52
N LEU A 45 -20.55 -5.49 -3.39
CA LEU A 45 -19.94 -5.20 -2.08
C LEU A 45 -20.51 -3.94 -1.44
N GLN A 46 -20.93 -2.96 -2.24
CA GLN A 46 -21.50 -1.70 -1.76
C GLN A 46 -22.85 -1.88 -1.05
N GLN A 47 -23.60 -2.93 -1.34
CA GLN A 47 -24.88 -3.20 -0.68
C GLN A 47 -24.73 -3.62 0.79
N ASN A 48 -23.57 -4.17 1.17
CA ASN A 48 -23.29 -4.61 2.54
C ASN A 48 -22.60 -3.53 3.39
N ALA A 49 -22.34 -2.34 2.82
CA ALA A 49 -21.72 -1.22 3.52
C ALA A 49 -22.74 -0.27 4.19
N ARG A 50 -23.96 -0.75 4.44
CA ARG A 50 -25.04 -0.02 5.13
C ARG A 50 -25.31 -0.60 6.50
#